data_AF-A0A1F6BVY0-F1
#
_entry.id   AF-A0A1F6BVY0-F1
#
_cell.length_a   1.000
_cell.length_b   1.000
_cell.length_c   1.000
_cell.angle_alpha   90.00
_cell.angle_beta   90.00
_cell.angle_gamma   90.00
#
_symmetry.space_group_name_H-M   'P 1'
#
loop_
_entity.id
_entity.type
_entity.pdbx_description
1 polymer ?
#
loop_
_entity_poly.entity_id
_entity_poly.type
_entity_poly.pdbx_seq_one_letter_code
_entity_poly.pdbx_strand_id
1 'polypeptide(L)'
;MDPELKRELDMIRALAKENHDMLRAIRRHQWWSFITTFVFWVVVLVAPFYLYQQYVQPIVSKFSAMSGTATPSDPSITGIQKLINSFKSGQ
;
A
#
# COMPACT_ATOMS: atom_id res chain seq x y z
N MET A 1 14.92 2.03 -58.75
CA MET A 1 15.06 2.16 -57.27
C MET A 1 16.55 2.15 -57.00
N ASP A 2 17.13 3.29 -56.63
CA ASP A 2 18.56 3.38 -56.37
C ASP A 2 18.97 2.41 -55.25
N PRO A 3 20.09 1.69 -55.41
CA PRO A 3 20.57 0.72 -54.42
C PRO A 3 20.90 1.38 -53.08
N GLU A 4 21.27 2.67 -53.09
CA GLU A 4 21.55 3.44 -51.88
C GLU A 4 20.30 3.71 -51.04
N LEU A 5 19.18 4.11 -51.69
CA LEU A 5 17.91 4.32 -51.02
C LEU A 5 17.38 3.06 -50.33
N LYS A 6 17.55 1.88 -50.95
CA LYS A 6 17.18 0.61 -50.32
C LYS A 6 17.99 0.35 -49.06
N ARG A 7 19.29 0.60 -49.12
CA ARG A 7 20.21 0.38 -48.00
C ARG A 7 19.91 1.32 -46.83
N GLU A 8 19.58 2.58 -47.09
CA GLU A 8 19.17 3.53 -46.05
C GLU A 8 17.83 3.14 -45.41
N LEU A 9 16.85 2.74 -46.22
CA LEU A 9 15.55 2.25 -45.71
C LEU A 9 15.70 1.02 -44.83
N ASP A 10 16.57 0.07 -45.19
CA ASP A 10 16.83 -1.11 -44.38
C ASP A 10 17.51 -0.77 -43.05
N MET A 11 18.44 0.19 -43.04
CA MET A 11 19.05 0.67 -41.79
C MET A 11 18.04 1.36 -40.87
N ILE A 12 17.20 2.25 -41.42
CA ILE A 12 16.15 2.93 -40.65
C ILE A 12 15.17 1.89 -40.07
N ARG A 13 14.80 0.88 -40.86
CA ARG A 13 13.93 -0.21 -40.41
C ARG A 13 14.57 -1.05 -39.32
N ALA A 14 15.86 -1.34 -39.41
CA ALA A 14 16.59 -2.08 -38.38
C ALA A 14 16.63 -1.30 -37.05
N LEU A 15 16.96 -0.01 -37.12
CA LEU A 15 16.96 0.90 -35.96
C LEU A 15 15.59 1.03 -35.30
N ALA A 16 14.52 1.13 -36.10
CA ALA A 16 13.16 1.20 -35.60
C ALA A 16 12.73 -0.10 -34.89
N LYS A 17 13.15 -1.26 -35.44
CA LYS A 17 12.87 -2.57 -34.84
C LYS A 17 13.58 -2.75 -33.50
N GLU A 18 14.86 -2.40 -33.43
CA GLU A 18 15.61 -2.46 -32.17
C GLU A 18 15.02 -1.53 -31.10
N ASN A 19 14.61 -0.32 -31.47
CA ASN A 19 13.94 0.61 -30.56
C ASN A 19 12.64 0.03 -29.99
N HIS A 20 11.84 -0.62 -30.83
CA HIS A 20 10.59 -1.24 -30.40
C HIS A 20 10.83 -2.38 -29.39
N ASP A 21 11.83 -3.22 -29.65
CA ASP A 21 12.19 -4.34 -28.78
C ASP A 21 12.76 -3.84 -27.43
N MET A 22 13.56 -2.77 -27.44
CA MET A 22 14.08 -2.14 -26.23
C MET A 22 12.97 -1.55 -25.37
N LEU A 23 12.03 -0.80 -25.96
CA LEU A 23 10.89 -0.23 -25.23
C LEU A 23 10.00 -1.33 -24.63
N ARG A 24 9.86 -2.47 -25.32
CA ARG A 24 9.14 -3.64 -24.81
C ARG A 24 9.83 -4.24 -23.59
N ALA A 25 11.16 -4.31 -23.59
CA ALA A 25 11.95 -4.80 -22.48
C ALA A 25 11.86 -3.88 -21.25
N ILE A 26 11.94 -2.56 -21.43
CA ILE A 26 11.90 -1.56 -20.35
C ILE A 26 10.57 -1.62 -19.58
N ARG A 27 9.45 -1.82 -20.30
CA ARG A 27 8.12 -1.83 -19.70
C ARG A 27 7.97 -2.90 -18.61
N ARG A 28 8.63 -4.06 -18.78
CA ARG A 28 8.63 -5.12 -17.76
C ARG A 28 9.41 -4.72 -16.50
N HIS A 29 10.58 -4.12 -16.67
CA HIS A 29 11.42 -3.71 -15.53
C HIS A 29 10.79 -2.60 -14.69
N GLN A 30 10.14 -1.62 -15.33
CA GLN A 30 9.42 -0.57 -14.60
C GLN A 30 8.27 -1.13 -13.75
N TRP A 31 7.52 -2.10 -14.28
CA TRP A 31 6.47 -2.78 -13.52
C TRP A 31 7.02 -3.50 -12.28
N TRP A 32 8.11 -4.25 -12.43
CA TRP A 32 8.76 -4.90 -11.28
C TRP A 32 9.22 -3.90 -10.23
N SER A 33 9.89 -2.82 -10.64
CA SER A 33 10.37 -1.79 -9.72
C SER A 33 9.25 -1.08 -8.98
N PHE A 34 8.13 -0.81 -9.65
CA PHE A 34 6.96 -0.20 -9.01
C PHE A 34 6.31 -1.16 -8.00
N ILE A 35 6.12 -2.42 -8.38
CA ILE A 35 5.51 -3.44 -7.51
C ILE A 35 6.37 -3.66 -6.26
N THR A 36 7.70 -3.82 -6.40
CA THR A 36 8.57 -4.04 -5.24
C THR A 36 8.57 -2.86 -4.29
N THR A 37 8.58 -1.63 -4.82
CA THR A 37 8.53 -0.41 -4.00
C THR A 37 7.20 -0.30 -3.26
N PHE A 38 6.09 -0.60 -3.94
CA PHE A 38 4.76 -0.60 -3.33
C PHE A 38 4.65 -1.66 -2.23
N VAL A 39 5.07 -2.89 -2.51
CA VAL A 39 5.07 -3.99 -1.53
C VAL A 39 5.93 -3.63 -0.32
N PHE A 40 7.12 -3.07 -0.53
CA PHE A 40 7.98 -2.62 0.57
C PHE A 40 7.28 -1.59 1.46
N TRP A 41 6.67 -0.57 0.87
CA TRP A 41 5.91 0.44 1.63
C TRP A 41 4.71 -0.16 2.38
N VAL A 42 3.97 -1.07 1.74
CA VAL A 42 2.86 -1.78 2.40
C VAL A 42 3.38 -2.57 3.60
N VAL A 43 4.48 -3.31 3.47
CA VAL A 43 5.06 -4.06 4.60
C VAL A 43 5.52 -3.12 5.70
N VAL A 44 6.20 -2.01 5.37
CA VAL A 44 6.67 -1.03 6.36
C VAL A 44 5.52 -0.36 7.11
N LEU A 45 4.35 -0.18 6.49
CA LEU A 45 3.16 0.37 7.15
C LEU A 45 2.35 -0.67 7.91
N VAL A 46 2.10 -1.83 7.29
CA VAL A 46 1.22 -2.87 7.82
C VAL A 46 1.90 -3.67 8.92
N ALA A 47 3.19 -3.99 8.80
CA ALA A 47 3.89 -4.78 9.81
C ALA A 47 3.89 -4.13 11.21
N PRO A 48 4.29 -2.85 11.40
CA PRO A 48 4.22 -2.24 12.73
C PRO A 48 2.79 -2.04 13.20
N PHE A 49 1.84 -1.76 12.30
CA PHE A 49 0.42 -1.65 12.66
C PHE A 49 -0.14 -2.97 13.18
N TYR A 50 0.17 -4.08 12.51
CA TYR A 50 -0.22 -5.42 12.92
C TYR A 50 0.43 -5.82 14.25
N LEU A 51 1.73 -5.56 14.42
CA LEU A 51 2.42 -5.80 15.69
C LEU A 51 1.80 -4.97 16.82
N TYR A 52 1.44 -3.72 16.56
CA TYR A 52 0.80 -2.86 17.54
C TYR A 52 -0.56 -3.42 17.99
N GLN A 53 -1.42 -3.81 17.05
CA GLN A 53 -2.71 -4.42 17.39
C GLN A 53 -2.54 -5.72 18.18
N GLN A 54 -1.65 -6.61 17.75
CA GLN A 54 -1.54 -7.92 18.38
C GLN A 54 -0.89 -7.87 19.78
N TYR A 55 0.13 -7.02 19.97
CA TYR A 55 0.94 -7.04 21.19
C TYR A 55 0.68 -5.85 22.11
N VAL A 56 0.40 -4.66 21.57
CA VAL A 56 0.21 -3.45 22.39
C VAL A 56 -1.23 -3.33 22.87
N GLN A 57 -2.22 -3.68 22.05
CA GLN A 57 -3.64 -3.63 22.42
C GLN A 57 -3.98 -4.41 23.71
N PRO A 58 -3.55 -5.68 23.90
CA PRO A 58 -3.85 -6.39 25.14
C PRO A 58 -3.18 -5.74 26.35
N ILE A 59 -1.96 -5.23 26.22
CA ILE A 59 -1.26 -4.56 27.32
C ILE A 59 -1.99 -3.29 27.72
N VAL A 60 -2.30 -2.42 26.75
CA VAL A 60 -3.06 -1.18 27.01
C VAL A 60 -4.41 -1.48 27.64
N SER A 61 -5.14 -2.50 27.15
CA SER A 61 -6.44 -2.89 27.73
C SER A 61 -6.39 -3.29 29.20
N LYS A 62 -5.28 -3.90 29.65
CA LYS A 62 -5.09 -4.28 31.06
C LYS A 62 -4.82 -3.06 31.93
N PHE A 63 -4.10 -2.07 31.42
CA PHE A 63 -3.83 -0.82 32.11
C PHE A 63 -5.05 0.13 32.12
N SER A 64 -5.80 0.24 31.03
CA SER A 64 -7.04 1.04 30.99
C SER A 64 -8.22 0.39 31.71
N ALA A 65 -8.18 -0.90 32.03
CA ALA A 65 -9.11 -1.51 32.99
C ALA A 65 -8.81 -1.13 34.45
N MET A 66 -7.57 -0.74 34.75
CA MET A 66 -7.11 -0.39 36.11
C MET A 66 -7.14 1.12 36.36
N SER A 67 -6.95 1.93 35.32
CA SER A 67 -7.25 3.37 35.32
C SER A 67 -8.69 3.55 34.82
N GLY A 68 -9.66 3.81 35.69
CA GLY A 68 -11.10 3.90 35.39
C GLY A 68 -11.52 5.01 34.40
N THR A 69 -10.90 5.08 33.23
CA THR A 69 -11.18 6.03 32.17
C THR A 69 -11.65 5.23 30.96
N ALA A 70 -12.97 5.22 30.78
CA ALA A 70 -13.68 4.65 29.65
C ALA A 70 -12.99 5.01 28.32
N THR A 71 -12.19 4.09 27.79
CA THR A 71 -11.66 4.20 26.42
C THR A 71 -12.48 3.24 25.56
N PRO A 72 -13.40 3.75 24.72
CA PRO A 72 -14.18 2.93 23.80
C PRO A 72 -13.22 2.43 22.71
N SER A 73 -12.64 1.26 22.95
CA SER A 73 -11.72 0.58 22.03
C SER A 73 -12.46 -0.21 20.95
N ASP A 74 -13.78 -0.06 20.86
CA ASP A 74 -14.60 -0.69 19.85
C ASP A 74 -15.24 0.40 18.97
N PRO A 75 -14.81 0.58 17.70
CA PRO A 75 -15.42 1.53 16.76
C PRO A 75 -16.81 1.06 16.29
N SER A 76 -17.44 0.13 17.02
CA SER A 76 -18.78 -0.37 16.76
C SER A 76 -19.85 0.61 17.26
N ILE A 77 -20.99 0.63 16.57
CA ILE A 77 -22.20 1.38 16.95
C ILE A 77 -22.63 1.04 18.39
N THR A 78 -22.36 -0.19 18.84
CA THR A 78 -22.63 -0.66 20.20
C THR A 78 -21.78 0.03 21.27
N GLY A 79 -20.53 0.43 20.96
CA GLY A 79 -19.68 1.19 21.87
C GLY A 79 -20.22 2.61 22.11
N ILE A 80 -20.69 3.26 21.04
CA ILE A 80 -21.28 4.60 21.08
C ILE A 80 -22.60 4.60 21.88
N GLN A 81 -23.44 3.56 21.69
CA GLN A 81 -24.72 3.45 22.39
C GLN A 81 -24.56 3.30 23.91
N LYS A 82 -23.54 2.55 24.36
CA LYS A 82 -23.25 2.40 25.80
C LYS A 82 -22.81 3.72 26.44
N LEU A 83 -22.03 4.53 25.71
CA LEU A 83 -21.59 5.84 26.20
C LEU A 83 -22.78 6.79 26.43
N ILE A 84 -23.67 6.90 25.44
CA ILE A 84 -24.86 7.77 25.51
C ILE A 84 -25.74 7.39 26.70
N ASN A 85 -25.95 6.09 26.92
CA ASN A 85 -26.77 5.62 28.03
C ASN A 85 -26.12 5.94 29.39
N SER A 86 -24.80 5.79 29.50
CA SER A 86 -24.06 6.07 30.74
C SER A 86 -24.12 7.55 31.14
N PHE A 87 -24.06 8.48 30.17
CA PHE A 87 -24.24 9.91 30.42
C PHE A 87 -25.68 10.27 30.81
N LYS A 88 -26.67 9.57 30.24
CA LYS A 88 -28.08 9.81 30.53
C LYS A 88 -28.51 9.27 31.90
N SER A 89 -27.84 8.22 32.41
CA SER A 89 -28.09 7.65 33.74
C SER A 89 -27.39 8.40 34.88
N GLY A 90 -26.49 9.34 34.58
CA GLY A 90 -25.75 10.14 35.56
C GLY A 90 -26.31 11.55 35.80
N GLN A 91 -27.44 11.92 35.17
CA GLN A 91 -28.24 13.10 35.51
C GLN A 91 -29.55 12.69 36.19
#